data_AF-A0A934HFK1-F1
#
_entry.id   AF-A0A934HFK1-F1
#
_cell.length_a   1.000
_cell.length_b   1.000
_cell.length_c   1.000
_cell.angle_alpha   90.00
_cell.angle_beta   90.00
_cell.angle_gamma   90.00
#
_symmetry.space_group_name_H-M   'P 1'
#
loop_
_entity.id
_entity.type
_entity.pdbx_description
1 polymer ?
#
loop_
_entity_poly.entity_id
_entity_poly.type
_entity_poly.pdbx_seq_one_letter_code
_entity_poly.pdbx_strand_id
1 'polypeptide(L)'
;MDVNLTQAQLTDVRVFSRYKYLITQFGVTLTYIRLLFFPVNQHTLYQSERRQSLLEPGVYLPFIFLAALFFGAVYLLYRSKRNVNPYGITVSFGVLWFFITLSVESSIIPIQHTLFEHRLYLPSVGFFLSFVAVLIYASSLIKKNFGKFSYWNIWILITVIAAVLSVATHMRNRHWSDDILFYENELKYEDLYMTHYNLANTYRDRGELDMAISEYKKVNSLYQVRHNSWSHNNLGAIFASKGRYEEARWEFQTALTIDPGNEDAVKNLKRIEETVKR
;
A
#
# COMPACT_ATOMS: atom_id res chain seq x y z
N MET A 1 -18.72 -14.22 4.75
CA MET A 1 -17.86 -13.37 5.60
C MET A 1 -18.52 -12.00 5.60
N ASP A 2 -19.52 -11.84 6.46
CA ASP A 2 -20.19 -10.56 6.64
C ASP A 2 -19.31 -9.71 7.54
N VAL A 3 -18.53 -8.82 6.93
CA VAL A 3 -17.77 -7.80 7.65
C VAL A 3 -18.78 -6.73 8.06
N ASN A 4 -19.45 -6.95 9.20
CA ASN A 4 -20.21 -5.92 9.88
C ASN A 4 -19.22 -4.83 10.33
N LEU A 5 -19.02 -3.84 9.46
CA LEU A 5 -18.17 -2.71 9.77
C LEU A 5 -18.80 -1.96 10.95
N THR A 6 -18.11 -1.91 12.09
CA THR A 6 -18.61 -1.24 13.29
C THR A 6 -18.67 0.27 13.07
N GLN A 7 -19.52 1.00 13.80
CA GLN A 7 -19.61 2.47 13.72
C GLN A 7 -18.25 3.18 13.88
N ALA A 8 -17.28 2.54 14.54
CA ALA A 8 -15.90 3.02 14.66
C ALA A 8 -15.16 3.09 13.30
N GLN A 9 -15.34 2.09 12.42
CA GLN A 9 -14.79 2.11 11.05
C GLN A 9 -15.47 3.18 10.19
N LEU A 10 -16.75 3.48 10.46
CA LEU A 10 -17.49 4.55 9.79
C LEU A 10 -17.09 5.96 10.27
N THR A 11 -16.62 6.12 11.51
CA THR A 11 -16.14 7.42 12.02
C THR A 11 -14.80 7.84 11.42
N ASP A 12 -13.97 6.89 10.99
CA ASP A 12 -12.63 7.18 10.47
C ASP A 12 -12.65 7.68 9.01
N VAL A 13 -13.75 7.43 8.29
CA VAL A 13 -14.04 8.03 6.98
C VAL A 13 -14.20 9.56 7.07
N ARG A 14 -14.49 10.11 8.26
CA ARG A 14 -14.76 11.54 8.47
C ARG A 14 -13.53 12.42 8.69
N VAL A 15 -12.30 11.88 8.65
CA VAL A 15 -11.08 12.66 8.96
C VAL A 15 -10.54 13.44 7.75
N PHE A 16 -10.93 13.09 6.52
CA PHE A 16 -10.36 13.68 5.32
C PHE A 16 -11.31 14.67 4.63
N SER A 17 -10.87 15.91 4.49
CA SER A 17 -11.48 16.84 3.53
C SER A 17 -11.29 16.30 2.11
N ARG A 18 -12.39 16.17 1.37
CA ARG A 18 -12.41 15.76 -0.05
C ARG A 18 -11.40 16.52 -0.91
N TYR A 19 -11.27 17.81 -0.64
CA TYR A 19 -10.29 18.67 -1.31
C TYR A 19 -8.84 18.25 -1.00
N LYS A 20 -8.52 18.06 0.29
CA LYS A 20 -7.17 17.64 0.72
C LYS A 20 -6.80 16.26 0.18
N TYR A 21 -7.78 15.36 0.12
CA TYR A 21 -7.61 14.05 -0.51
C TYR A 21 -7.28 14.20 -2.00
N LEU A 22 -8.08 14.97 -2.75
CA LEU A 22 -7.88 15.17 -4.19
C LEU A 22 -6.49 15.76 -4.52
N ILE A 23 -6.05 16.81 -3.83
CA ILE A 23 -4.73 17.41 -4.10
C ILE A 23 -3.57 16.46 -3.75
N THR A 24 -3.77 15.58 -2.76
CA THR A 24 -2.79 14.53 -2.42
C THR A 24 -2.73 13.46 -3.53
N GLN A 25 -3.85 13.17 -4.20
CA GLN A 25 -3.89 12.16 -5.26
C GLN A 25 -3.03 12.50 -6.48
N PHE A 26 -2.71 13.77 -6.75
CA PHE A 26 -1.76 14.12 -7.83
C PHE A 26 -0.35 13.58 -7.53
N GLY A 27 0.14 13.78 -6.31
CA GLY A 27 1.42 13.21 -5.88
C GLY A 27 1.40 11.69 -5.87
N VAL A 28 0.32 11.09 -5.36
CA VAL A 28 0.13 9.62 -5.34
C VAL A 28 0.15 9.05 -6.76
N THR A 29 -0.53 9.68 -7.71
CA THR A 29 -0.55 9.24 -9.11
C THR A 29 0.84 9.31 -9.74
N LEU A 30 1.64 10.31 -9.39
CA LEU A 30 3.04 10.37 -9.84
C LEU A 30 3.88 9.24 -9.22
N THR A 31 3.68 8.92 -7.94
CA THR A 31 4.31 7.76 -7.29
C THR A 31 3.93 6.45 -7.96
N TYR A 32 2.68 6.31 -8.39
CA TYR A 32 2.23 5.15 -9.17
C TYR A 32 2.94 5.02 -10.52
N ILE A 33 3.06 6.12 -11.26
CA ILE A 33 3.82 6.13 -12.52
C ILE A 33 5.28 5.78 -12.26
N ARG A 34 5.89 6.33 -11.19
CA ARG A 34 7.26 5.98 -10.78
C ARG A 34 7.40 4.49 -10.52
N LEU A 35 6.47 3.88 -9.78
CA LEU A 35 6.49 2.44 -9.48
C LEU A 35 6.41 1.56 -10.72
N LEU A 36 5.70 1.98 -11.77
CA LEU A 36 5.61 1.25 -13.04
C LEU A 36 6.92 1.23 -13.83
N PHE A 37 7.71 2.31 -13.78
CA PHE A 37 9.03 2.35 -14.42
C PHE A 37 10.15 1.83 -13.52
N PHE A 38 10.09 2.13 -12.23
CA PHE A 38 11.11 1.88 -11.23
C PHE A 38 10.44 1.29 -9.97
N PRO A 39 10.24 -0.04 -9.94
CA PRO A 39 9.57 -0.74 -8.84
C PRO A 39 10.47 -0.87 -7.59
N VAL A 40 10.95 0.25 -7.07
CA VAL A 40 11.84 0.34 -5.90
C VAL A 40 11.09 0.83 -4.68
N ASN A 41 11.49 0.33 -3.50
CA ASN A 41 10.87 0.62 -2.20
C ASN A 41 9.37 0.26 -2.13
N GLN A 42 9.01 -0.90 -2.68
CA GLN A 42 7.67 -1.46 -2.57
C GLN A 42 7.42 -1.98 -1.15
N HIS A 43 6.33 -1.54 -0.56
CA HIS A 43 5.84 -1.95 0.76
C HIS A 43 4.31 -1.79 0.76
N THR A 44 3.63 -2.32 1.77
CA THR A 44 2.17 -2.44 1.77
C THR A 44 1.47 -1.24 2.39
N LEU A 45 2.08 -0.64 3.40
CA LEU A 45 1.52 0.46 4.16
C LEU A 45 2.33 1.72 3.91
N TYR A 46 1.80 2.60 3.07
CA TYR A 46 2.43 3.89 2.79
C TYR A 46 1.80 4.99 3.65
N GLN A 47 2.60 5.69 4.44
CA GLN A 47 2.21 6.93 5.10
C GLN A 47 2.44 8.10 4.14
N SER A 48 1.45 8.35 3.28
CA SER A 48 1.50 9.49 2.39
C SER A 48 1.53 10.81 3.17
N GLU A 49 2.44 11.71 2.80
CA GLU A 49 2.39 13.10 3.27
C GLU A 49 1.07 13.76 2.85
N ARG A 50 0.30 14.19 3.85
CA ARG A 50 -0.97 14.87 3.63
C ARG A 50 -0.72 16.30 3.15
N ARG A 51 -1.08 16.56 1.90
CA ARG A 51 -0.93 17.88 1.28
C ARG A 51 -2.01 18.84 1.78
N GLN A 52 -1.64 20.10 2.03
CA GLN A 52 -2.53 21.12 2.57
C GLN A 52 -2.92 22.17 1.52
N SER A 53 -2.05 22.45 0.56
CA SER A 53 -2.22 23.51 -0.45
C SER A 53 -1.88 23.05 -1.86
N LEU A 54 -2.54 23.67 -2.85
CA LEU A 54 -2.22 23.50 -4.28
C LEU A 54 -0.85 24.08 -4.65
N LEU A 55 -0.35 25.04 -3.87
CA LEU A 55 0.94 25.69 -4.11
C LEU A 55 2.13 24.91 -3.56
N GLU A 56 1.91 23.73 -3.00
CA GLU A 56 3.01 22.85 -2.61
C GLU A 56 3.66 22.23 -3.85
N PRO A 57 5.01 22.21 -3.94
CA PRO A 57 5.72 21.58 -5.07
C PRO A 57 5.31 20.13 -5.30
N GLY A 58 5.00 19.41 -4.21
CA GLY A 58 4.48 18.03 -4.25
C GLY A 58 3.05 17.90 -4.79
N VAL A 59 2.41 18.99 -5.21
CA VAL A 59 1.05 19.03 -5.78
C VAL A 59 1.06 19.61 -7.18
N TYR A 60 1.53 20.85 -7.36
CA TYR A 60 1.43 21.50 -8.67
C TYR A 60 2.38 20.91 -9.72
N LEU A 61 3.58 20.43 -9.34
CA LEU A 61 4.48 19.77 -10.30
C LEU A 61 3.89 18.44 -10.81
N PRO A 62 3.43 17.51 -9.93
CA PRO A 62 2.68 16.35 -10.39
C PRO A 62 1.46 16.71 -11.23
N PHE A 63 0.68 17.72 -10.82
CA PHE A 63 -0.49 18.15 -11.57
C PHE A 63 -0.15 18.60 -13.00
N ILE A 64 0.86 19.48 -13.17
CA ILE A 64 1.30 19.96 -14.48
C ILE A 64 1.80 18.79 -15.33
N PHE A 65 2.61 17.90 -14.75
CA PHE A 65 3.11 16.71 -15.45
C PHE A 65 1.98 15.80 -15.93
N LEU A 66 1.01 15.50 -15.06
CA LEU A 66 -0.13 14.64 -15.37
C LEU A 66 -1.05 15.29 -16.42
N ALA A 67 -1.28 16.60 -16.32
CA ALA A 67 -2.03 17.35 -17.32
C ALA A 67 -1.32 17.31 -18.68
N ALA A 68 0.00 17.54 -18.72
CA ALA A 68 0.78 17.46 -19.96
C ALA A 68 0.72 16.05 -20.57
N LEU A 69 0.80 15.00 -19.74
CA LEU A 69 0.68 13.61 -20.19
C LEU A 69 -0.72 13.33 -20.78
N PHE A 70 -1.78 13.77 -20.10
CA PHE A 70 -3.16 13.59 -20.55
C PHE A 70 -3.45 14.35 -21.85
N PHE A 71 -3.21 15.66 -21.88
CA PHE A 71 -3.46 16.48 -23.07
C PHE A 71 -2.52 16.09 -24.23
N GLY A 72 -1.29 15.69 -23.93
CA GLY A 72 -0.36 15.11 -24.90
C GLY A 72 -0.91 13.83 -25.53
N ALA A 73 -1.51 12.94 -24.74
CA ALA A 73 -2.16 11.73 -25.25
C ALA A 73 -3.38 12.05 -26.13
N VAL A 74 -4.21 13.03 -25.75
CA VAL A 74 -5.35 13.49 -26.58
C VAL A 74 -4.85 14.07 -27.90
N TYR A 75 -3.85 14.93 -27.87
CA TYR A 75 -3.25 15.52 -29.07
C TYR A 75 -2.61 14.44 -29.97
N LEU A 76 -1.86 13.51 -29.38
CA LEU A 76 -1.26 12.39 -30.11
C LEU A 76 -2.34 11.52 -30.74
N LEU A 77 -3.49 11.31 -30.09
CA LEU A 77 -4.60 10.54 -30.64
C LEU A 77 -5.17 11.23 -31.88
N TYR A 78 -5.44 12.52 -31.77
CA TYR A 78 -5.94 13.35 -32.87
C TYR A 78 -4.98 13.30 -34.08
N ARG A 79 -3.69 13.55 -33.85
CA ARG A 79 -2.66 13.55 -34.91
C ARG A 79 -2.47 12.15 -35.52
N SER A 80 -2.47 11.11 -34.70
CA SER A 80 -2.22 9.73 -35.14
C SER A 80 -3.39 9.15 -35.92
N LYS A 81 -4.64 9.54 -35.59
CA LYS A 81 -5.80 9.21 -36.42
C LYS A 81 -5.73 9.87 -37.80
N ARG A 82 -5.30 11.14 -37.87
CA ARG A 82 -5.16 11.86 -39.14
C ARG A 82 -4.07 11.29 -40.04
N ASN A 83 -2.95 10.85 -39.45
CA ASN A 83 -1.81 10.28 -40.18
C ASN A 83 -1.84 8.74 -40.28
N VAL A 84 -2.89 8.08 -39.77
CA VAL A 84 -3.02 6.61 -39.68
C VAL A 84 -1.76 5.96 -39.06
N ASN A 85 -1.28 6.51 -37.94
CA ASN A 85 -0.15 5.95 -37.20
C ASN A 85 -0.65 5.01 -36.09
N PRO A 86 -0.55 3.66 -36.25
CA PRO A 86 -1.08 2.72 -35.27
C PRO A 86 -0.39 2.83 -33.90
N TYR A 87 0.93 3.06 -33.86
CA TYR A 87 1.68 3.17 -32.61
C TYR A 87 1.19 4.33 -31.74
N GLY A 88 0.97 5.50 -32.37
CA GLY A 88 0.48 6.68 -31.67
C GLY A 88 -0.96 6.49 -31.15
N ILE A 89 -1.81 5.78 -31.88
CA ILE A 89 -3.16 5.43 -31.42
C ILE A 89 -3.08 4.51 -30.19
N THR A 90 -2.23 3.48 -30.21
CA THR A 90 -2.08 2.55 -29.08
C THR A 90 -1.53 3.24 -27.84
N VAL A 91 -0.51 4.10 -27.99
CA VAL A 91 0.06 4.88 -26.87
C VAL A 91 -1.00 5.81 -26.28
N SER A 92 -1.72 6.55 -27.12
CA SER A 92 -2.78 7.43 -26.65
C SER A 92 -3.89 6.67 -25.93
N PHE A 93 -4.32 5.52 -26.48
CA PHE A 93 -5.31 4.66 -25.83
C PHE A 93 -4.83 4.21 -24.46
N GLY A 94 -3.59 3.71 -24.35
CA GLY A 94 -3.08 3.20 -23.09
C GLY A 94 -2.90 4.28 -22.02
N VAL A 95 -2.44 5.48 -22.39
CA VAL A 95 -2.36 6.62 -21.46
C VAL A 95 -3.75 7.07 -21.01
N LEU A 96 -4.72 7.19 -21.93
CA LEU A 96 -6.08 7.58 -21.56
C LEU A 96 -6.77 6.51 -20.70
N TRP A 97 -6.54 5.23 -21.01
CA TRP A 97 -7.00 4.10 -20.20
C TRP A 97 -6.48 4.18 -18.77
N PHE A 98 -5.19 4.48 -18.59
CA PHE A 98 -4.58 4.66 -17.28
C PHE A 98 -5.33 5.72 -16.46
N PHE A 99 -5.59 6.89 -17.04
CA PHE A 99 -6.32 7.96 -16.33
C PHE A 99 -7.79 7.62 -16.07
N ILE A 100 -8.48 7.03 -17.04
CA ILE A 100 -9.90 6.63 -16.89
C ILE A 100 -10.05 5.62 -15.75
N THR A 101 -9.26 4.55 -15.78
CA THR A 101 -9.36 3.48 -14.77
C THR A 101 -8.91 3.94 -13.40
N LEU A 102 -7.84 4.75 -13.32
CA LEU A 102 -7.39 5.29 -12.05
C LEU A 102 -8.37 6.32 -11.47
N SER A 103 -9.11 7.06 -12.28
CA SER A 103 -10.08 8.07 -11.79
C SER A 103 -11.19 7.48 -10.92
N VAL A 104 -11.53 6.21 -11.12
CA VAL A 104 -12.54 5.49 -10.32
C VAL A 104 -12.01 5.29 -8.89
N GLU A 105 -10.76 4.85 -8.76
CA GLU A 105 -10.11 4.49 -7.48
C GLU A 105 -9.47 5.70 -6.77
N SER A 106 -9.01 6.69 -7.52
CA SER A 106 -8.44 7.96 -7.03
C SER A 106 -9.47 9.10 -7.07
N SER A 107 -10.73 8.76 -6.80
CA SER A 107 -11.89 9.66 -6.80
C SER A 107 -11.84 10.71 -5.67
N ILE A 108 -12.84 11.58 -5.61
CA ILE A 108 -13.02 12.62 -4.58
C ILE A 108 -13.42 12.01 -3.22
N ILE A 109 -13.74 10.71 -3.19
CA ILE A 109 -14.15 9.98 -1.97
C ILE A 109 -12.90 9.64 -1.16
N PRO A 110 -12.74 10.20 0.05
CA PRO A 110 -11.56 9.95 0.86
C PRO A 110 -11.58 8.54 1.46
N ILE A 111 -10.40 7.94 1.49
CA ILE A 111 -10.14 6.63 2.10
C ILE A 111 -9.02 6.83 3.13
N GLN A 112 -9.02 6.05 4.21
CA GLN A 112 -8.05 6.15 5.32
C GLN A 112 -6.60 6.19 4.84
N HIS A 113 -6.25 5.30 3.89
CA HIS A 113 -4.95 5.29 3.23
C HIS A 113 -5.09 5.82 1.80
N THR A 114 -4.23 6.76 1.44
CA THR A 114 -4.31 7.46 0.15
C THR A 114 -3.66 6.70 -1.00
N LEU A 115 -2.69 5.81 -0.70
CA LEU A 115 -1.89 5.07 -1.65
C LEU A 115 -2.00 3.57 -1.38
N PHE A 116 -2.36 2.82 -2.42
CA PHE A 116 -2.35 1.36 -2.44
C PHE A 116 -1.90 0.85 -3.80
N GLU A 117 -0.93 -0.06 -3.82
CA GLU A 117 -0.39 -0.60 -5.07
C GLU A 117 -1.42 -1.39 -5.89
N HIS A 118 -2.38 -2.07 -5.24
CA HIS A 118 -3.39 -2.85 -5.96
C HIS A 118 -4.32 -2.01 -6.84
N ARG A 119 -4.42 -0.69 -6.59
CA ARG A 119 -5.16 0.24 -7.46
C ARG A 119 -4.53 0.36 -8.84
N LEU A 120 -3.26 -0.02 -9.00
CA LEU A 120 -2.56 0.02 -10.29
C LEU A 120 -2.83 -1.18 -11.20
N TYR A 121 -3.46 -2.25 -10.72
CA TYR A 121 -3.58 -3.47 -11.54
C TYR A 121 -4.29 -3.22 -12.87
N LEU A 122 -5.45 -2.56 -12.84
CA LEU A 122 -6.20 -2.23 -14.05
C LEU A 122 -5.57 -1.08 -14.88
N PRO A 123 -5.12 0.04 -14.26
CA PRO A 123 -4.39 1.09 -14.99
C PRO A 123 -3.11 0.61 -15.67
N SER A 124 -2.38 -0.33 -15.06
CA SER A 124 -1.10 -0.83 -15.58
C SER A 124 -1.22 -1.48 -16.96
N VAL A 125 -2.39 -2.02 -17.31
CA VAL A 125 -2.65 -2.57 -18.66
C VAL A 125 -2.43 -1.49 -19.73
N GLY A 126 -2.97 -0.29 -19.52
CA GLY A 126 -2.78 0.84 -20.44
C GLY A 126 -1.33 1.30 -20.51
N PHE A 127 -0.63 1.28 -19.38
CA PHE A 127 0.81 1.55 -19.33
C PHE A 127 1.60 0.54 -20.17
N PHE A 128 1.42 -0.77 -19.95
CA PHE A 128 2.18 -1.80 -20.68
C PHE A 128 1.90 -1.78 -22.18
N LEU A 129 0.65 -1.55 -22.60
CA LEU A 129 0.32 -1.35 -24.01
C LEU A 129 1.08 -0.17 -24.64
N SER A 130 1.10 0.97 -23.93
CA SER A 130 1.82 2.16 -24.39
C SER A 130 3.33 1.91 -24.43
N PHE A 131 3.87 1.28 -23.39
CA PHE A 131 5.30 0.98 -23.27
C PHE A 131 5.78 0.06 -24.40
N VAL A 132 5.06 -1.04 -24.66
CA VAL A 132 5.39 -1.98 -25.75
C VAL A 132 5.29 -1.30 -27.12
N ALA A 133 4.26 -0.49 -27.36
CA ALA A 133 4.13 0.27 -28.61
C ALA A 133 5.31 1.23 -28.84
N VAL A 134 5.73 1.94 -27.80
CA VAL A 134 6.92 2.83 -27.85
C VAL A 134 8.19 2.01 -28.10
N LEU A 135 8.37 0.88 -27.44
CA LEU A 135 9.55 0.02 -27.62
C LEU A 135 9.64 -0.54 -29.05
N ILE A 136 8.54 -1.04 -29.60
CA ILE A 136 8.51 -1.55 -30.97
C ILE A 136 8.83 -0.43 -31.95
N TYR A 137 8.19 0.73 -31.80
CA TYR A 137 8.45 1.89 -32.65
C TYR A 137 9.93 2.33 -32.57
N ALA A 138 10.47 2.49 -31.35
CA ALA A 138 11.87 2.87 -31.14
C ALA A 138 12.86 1.84 -31.73
N SER A 139 12.61 0.55 -31.53
CA SER A 139 13.45 -0.52 -32.09
C SER A 139 13.42 -0.51 -33.63
N SER A 140 12.27 -0.17 -34.24
CA SER A 140 12.15 -0.05 -35.70
C SER A 140 12.97 1.12 -36.26
N LEU A 141 12.98 2.27 -35.56
CA LEU A 141 13.81 3.42 -35.94
C LEU A 141 15.30 3.11 -35.81
N ILE A 142 15.69 2.41 -34.75
CA ILE A 142 17.10 2.05 -34.53
C ILE A 142 17.58 1.03 -35.55
N LYS A 143 16.74 0.04 -35.88
CA LYS A 143 17.03 -0.91 -36.97
C LYS A 143 17.24 -0.18 -38.32
N LYS A 144 16.43 0.85 -38.59
CA LYS A 144 16.53 1.67 -39.81
C LYS A 144 17.80 2.51 -39.85
N ASN A 145 18.17 3.16 -38.75
CA ASN A 145 19.27 4.13 -38.73
C ASN A 145 20.65 3.52 -38.41
N PHE A 146 20.70 2.45 -37.60
CA PHE A 146 21.93 1.86 -37.07
C PHE A 146 22.11 0.36 -37.42
N GLY A 147 21.16 -0.23 -38.15
CA GLY A 147 21.24 -1.60 -38.64
C GLY A 147 20.82 -2.67 -37.63
N LYS A 148 20.97 -3.94 -38.03
CA LYS A 148 20.50 -5.11 -37.26
C LYS A 148 21.24 -5.32 -35.94
N PHE A 149 22.52 -4.96 -35.87
CA PHE A 149 23.35 -5.16 -34.67
C PHE A 149 22.81 -4.36 -33.47
N SER A 150 22.61 -3.05 -33.64
CA SER A 150 22.04 -2.18 -32.61
C SER A 150 20.61 -2.58 -32.21
N TYR A 151 19.82 -3.09 -33.15
CA TYR A 151 18.49 -3.64 -32.85
C TYR A 151 18.56 -4.82 -31.89
N TRP A 152 19.46 -5.79 -32.12
CA TRP A 152 19.61 -6.95 -31.24
C TRP A 152 20.11 -6.57 -29.85
N ASN A 153 21.03 -5.60 -29.74
CA ASN A 153 21.54 -5.13 -28.45
C ASN A 153 20.41 -4.58 -27.54
N ILE A 154 19.40 -3.92 -28.11
CA ILE A 154 18.24 -3.44 -27.34
C ILE A 154 17.42 -4.59 -26.79
N TRP A 155 17.14 -5.60 -27.61
CA TRP A 155 16.39 -6.77 -27.15
C TRP A 155 17.14 -7.57 -26.09
N ILE A 156 18.47 -7.71 -26.24
CA ILE A 156 19.33 -8.30 -25.21
C ILE A 156 19.21 -7.50 -23.90
N LEU A 157 19.32 -6.16 -23.96
CA LEU A 157 19.17 -5.30 -22.79
C LEU A 157 17.79 -5.47 -22.12
N ILE A 158 16.72 -5.52 -22.91
CA ILE A 158 15.35 -5.76 -22.40
C ILE A 158 15.27 -7.13 -21.72
N THR A 159 15.84 -8.18 -22.31
CA THR A 159 15.88 -9.52 -21.72
C THR A 159 16.65 -9.54 -20.40
N VAL A 160 17.78 -8.85 -20.32
CA VAL A 160 18.56 -8.74 -19.08
C VAL A 160 17.75 -8.01 -18.00
N ILE A 161 17.10 -6.89 -18.33
CA ILE A 161 16.23 -6.17 -17.37
C ILE A 161 15.10 -7.07 -16.90
N ALA A 162 14.43 -7.79 -17.80
CA ALA A 162 13.36 -8.72 -17.46
C ALA A 162 13.85 -9.86 -16.54
N ALA A 163 15.04 -10.40 -16.79
CA ALA A 163 15.64 -11.43 -15.95
C ALA A 163 15.96 -10.90 -14.55
N VAL A 164 16.54 -9.69 -14.44
CA VAL A 164 16.83 -9.04 -13.15
C VAL A 164 15.53 -8.80 -12.36
N LEU A 165 14.50 -8.25 -13.00
CA LEU A 165 13.20 -8.06 -12.36
C LEU A 165 12.54 -9.38 -11.95
N SER A 166 12.68 -10.43 -12.75
CA SER A 166 12.15 -11.76 -12.41
C SER A 166 12.85 -12.35 -11.17
N VAL A 167 14.17 -12.19 -11.06
CA VAL A 167 14.92 -12.59 -9.87
C VAL A 167 14.47 -11.77 -8.66
N ALA A 168 14.32 -10.45 -8.81
CA ALA A 168 13.83 -9.58 -7.74
C ALA A 168 12.43 -9.99 -7.26
N THR A 169 11.52 -10.31 -8.17
CA THR A 169 10.19 -10.85 -7.84
C THR A 169 10.30 -12.18 -7.10
N HIS A 170 11.15 -13.10 -7.54
CA HIS A 170 11.35 -14.38 -6.85
C HIS A 170 11.89 -14.19 -5.42
N MET A 171 12.85 -13.28 -5.23
CA MET A 171 13.35 -12.94 -3.90
C MET A 171 12.26 -12.31 -3.03
N ARG A 172 11.44 -11.41 -3.58
CA ARG A 172 10.32 -10.81 -2.85
C ARG A 172 9.31 -11.86 -2.40
N ASN A 173 9.01 -12.88 -3.22
CA ASN A 173 8.09 -13.96 -2.85
C ASN A 173 8.52 -14.73 -1.59
N ARG A 174 9.82 -14.79 -1.29
CA ARG A 174 10.31 -15.39 -0.03
C ARG A 174 9.83 -14.61 1.20
N HIS A 175 9.83 -13.27 1.13
CA HIS A 175 9.30 -12.44 2.20
C HIS A 175 7.79 -12.62 2.36
N TRP A 176 7.04 -12.74 1.27
CA TRP A 176 5.59 -13.01 1.33
C TRP A 176 5.23 -14.41 1.83
N SER A 177 6.18 -15.36 1.81
CA SER A 177 5.92 -16.74 2.27
C SER A 177 5.98 -16.92 3.79
N ASP A 178 6.56 -15.96 4.52
CA ASP A 178 6.69 -16.01 5.96
C ASP A 178 6.22 -14.68 6.58
N ASP A 179 5.14 -14.74 7.36
CA ASP A 179 4.49 -13.55 7.92
C ASP A 179 5.41 -12.71 8.83
N ILE A 180 6.33 -13.37 9.57
CA ILE A 180 7.29 -12.64 10.42
C ILE A 180 8.27 -11.87 9.53
N LEU A 181 8.91 -12.55 8.58
CA LEU A 181 9.83 -11.91 7.64
C LEU A 181 9.15 -10.82 6.81
N PHE A 182 7.87 -11.00 6.49
CA PHE A 182 7.06 -9.99 5.84
C PHE A 182 6.96 -8.72 6.70
N TYR A 183 6.43 -8.82 7.93
CA TYR A 183 6.22 -7.64 8.77
C TYR A 183 7.53 -7.01 9.25
N GLU A 184 8.56 -7.80 9.56
CA GLU A 184 9.89 -7.28 9.89
C GLU A 184 10.50 -6.49 8.73
N ASN A 185 10.26 -6.94 7.50
CA ASN A 185 10.72 -6.20 6.33
C ASN A 185 9.92 -4.90 6.11
N GLU A 186 8.63 -4.89 6.42
CA GLU A 186 7.78 -3.68 6.35
C GLU A 186 8.21 -2.63 7.38
N LEU A 187 8.61 -3.05 8.59
CA LEU A 187 9.11 -2.14 9.65
C LEU A 187 10.41 -1.41 9.27
N LYS A 188 11.14 -1.85 8.23
CA LYS A 188 12.30 -1.12 7.70
C LYS A 188 11.90 0.16 6.97
N TYR A 189 10.67 0.23 6.48
CA TYR A 189 10.17 1.39 5.74
C TYR A 189 9.46 2.36 6.69
N GLU A 190 8.54 1.85 7.51
CA GLU A 190 7.76 2.68 8.42
C GLU A 190 7.47 1.97 9.76
N ASP A 191 7.70 2.70 10.85
CA ASP A 191 7.45 2.26 12.22
C ASP A 191 5.97 2.46 12.59
N LEU A 192 5.12 1.56 12.09
CA LEU A 192 3.66 1.65 12.23
C LEU A 192 3.13 0.69 13.30
N TYR A 193 2.28 1.21 14.19
CA TYR A 193 1.62 0.41 15.22
C TYR A 193 0.82 -0.78 14.65
N MET A 194 0.20 -0.64 13.48
CA MET A 194 -0.53 -1.73 12.82
C MET A 194 0.40 -2.87 12.41
N THR A 195 1.60 -2.55 11.93
CA THR A 195 2.62 -3.54 11.57
C THR A 195 3.11 -4.27 12.80
N HIS A 196 3.40 -3.54 13.88
CA HIS A 196 3.74 -4.13 15.18
C HIS A 196 2.63 -5.03 15.75
N TYR A 197 1.36 -4.60 15.65
CA TYR A 197 0.22 -5.37 16.12
C TYR A 197 0.07 -6.68 15.36
N ASN A 198 0.21 -6.65 14.03
CA ASN A 198 0.12 -7.85 13.21
C ASN A 198 1.32 -8.78 13.47
N LEU A 199 2.53 -8.24 13.57
CA LEU A 199 3.71 -9.02 13.93
C LEU A 199 3.57 -9.68 15.31
N ALA A 200 3.01 -8.98 16.30
CA ALA A 200 2.71 -9.51 17.61
C ALA A 200 1.70 -10.68 17.57
N ASN A 201 0.62 -10.54 16.77
CA ASN A 201 -0.33 -11.62 16.54
C ASN A 201 0.35 -12.84 15.90
N THR A 202 1.19 -12.63 14.88
CA THR A 202 1.94 -13.71 14.23
C THR A 202 2.87 -14.43 15.21
N TYR A 203 3.63 -13.70 16.03
CA TYR A 203 4.46 -14.29 17.09
C TYR A 203 3.63 -15.09 18.09
N ARG A 204 2.49 -14.54 18.52
CA ARG A 204 1.58 -15.23 19.44
C ARG A 204 1.07 -16.53 18.84
N ASP A 205 0.65 -16.51 17.57
CA ASP A 205 0.08 -17.67 16.88
C ASP A 205 1.14 -18.75 16.63
N ARG A 206 2.44 -18.39 16.54
CA ARG A 206 3.58 -19.32 16.53
C ARG A 206 4.02 -19.79 17.94
N GLY A 207 3.41 -19.28 19.00
CA GLY A 207 3.77 -19.60 20.38
C GLY A 207 5.02 -18.86 20.90
N GLU A 208 5.54 -17.91 20.14
CA GLU A 208 6.72 -17.10 20.47
C GLU A 208 6.31 -15.91 21.38
N LEU A 209 5.76 -16.26 22.55
CA LEU A 209 5.02 -15.32 23.41
C LEU A 209 5.84 -14.14 23.93
N ASP A 210 7.15 -14.29 24.16
CA ASP A 210 7.99 -13.18 24.63
C ASP A 210 8.20 -12.11 23.54
N MET A 211 8.34 -12.53 22.27
CA MET A 211 8.42 -11.60 21.15
C MET A 211 7.07 -10.92 20.91
N ALA A 212 5.96 -11.67 21.00
CA ALA A 212 4.62 -11.11 20.96
C ALA A 212 4.40 -10.02 22.02
N ILE A 213 4.84 -10.26 23.27
CA ILE A 213 4.78 -9.27 24.35
C ILE A 213 5.57 -8.00 23.99
N SER A 214 6.79 -8.16 23.46
CA SER A 214 7.63 -7.02 23.07
C SER A 214 6.95 -6.17 22.00
N GLU A 215 6.39 -6.82 20.98
CA GLU A 215 5.72 -6.13 19.88
C GLU A 215 4.41 -5.47 20.31
N TYR A 216 3.55 -6.11 21.12
CA TYR A 216 2.37 -5.45 21.70
C TYR A 216 2.73 -4.23 22.58
N LYS A 217 3.84 -4.30 23.33
CA LYS A 217 4.32 -3.14 24.09
C LYS A 217 4.73 -1.99 23.18
N LYS A 218 5.34 -2.26 22.02
CA LYS A 218 5.63 -1.23 21.01
C LYS A 218 4.36 -0.60 20.45
N VAL A 219 3.32 -1.40 20.16
CA VAL A 219 1.98 -0.88 19.78
C VAL A 219 1.50 0.13 20.82
N ASN A 220 1.60 -0.24 22.11
CA ASN A 220 1.14 0.59 23.22
C ASN A 220 1.98 1.87 23.42
N SER A 221 3.25 1.87 23.02
CA SER A 221 4.09 3.08 23.06
C SER A 221 3.86 4.01 21.86
N LEU A 222 3.59 3.46 20.68
CA LEU A 222 3.44 4.24 19.44
C LEU A 222 2.05 4.86 19.30
N TYR A 223 1.02 4.26 19.89
CA TYR A 223 -0.38 4.67 19.68
C TYR A 223 -1.16 4.84 20.98
N GLN A 224 -1.34 6.09 21.42
CA GLN A 224 -1.96 6.43 22.72
C GLN A 224 -3.48 6.72 22.67
N VAL A 225 -4.21 6.45 21.58
CA VAL A 225 -5.64 6.84 21.48
C VAL A 225 -6.59 5.70 21.05
N ARG A 226 -7.62 5.46 21.88
CA ARG A 226 -8.90 4.71 21.75
C ARG A 226 -9.01 3.36 21.01
N HIS A 227 -8.14 3.01 20.05
CA HIS A 227 -8.20 1.73 19.31
C HIS A 227 -7.16 0.71 19.81
N ASN A 228 -6.55 0.98 20.97
CA ASN A 228 -5.53 0.16 21.61
C ASN A 228 -6.13 -0.94 22.53
N SER A 229 -7.46 -1.09 22.58
CA SER A 229 -8.09 -2.09 23.45
C SER A 229 -7.72 -3.53 23.06
N TRP A 230 -7.55 -3.83 21.77
CA TRP A 230 -7.19 -5.18 21.31
C TRP A 230 -5.76 -5.59 21.67
N SER A 231 -4.80 -4.67 21.59
CA SER A 231 -3.41 -4.95 21.99
C SER A 231 -3.33 -5.29 23.49
N HIS A 232 -3.96 -4.46 24.33
CA HIS A 232 -4.07 -4.72 25.77
C HIS A 232 -4.80 -6.05 26.06
N ASN A 233 -5.91 -6.35 25.38
CA ASN A 233 -6.58 -7.65 25.53
C ASN A 233 -5.67 -8.83 25.16
N ASN A 234 -4.96 -8.76 24.04
CA ASN A 234 -4.06 -9.84 23.61
C ASN A 234 -2.87 -10.00 24.55
N LEU A 235 -2.29 -8.89 25.03
CA LEU A 235 -1.22 -8.90 26.01
C LEU A 235 -1.67 -9.52 27.34
N GLY A 236 -2.89 -9.19 27.80
CA GLY A 236 -3.51 -9.80 28.98
C GLY A 236 -3.73 -11.31 28.80
N ALA A 237 -4.18 -11.75 27.62
CA ALA A 237 -4.35 -13.17 27.32
C ALA A 237 -3.01 -13.94 27.37
N ILE A 238 -1.92 -13.33 26.89
CA ILE A 238 -0.58 -13.92 26.98
C ILE A 238 -0.10 -13.98 28.44
N PHE A 239 -0.30 -12.94 29.24
CA PHE A 239 0.06 -13.00 30.66
C PHE A 239 -0.75 -14.06 31.42
N ALA A 240 -2.04 -14.18 31.12
CA ALA A 240 -2.90 -15.22 31.71
C ALA A 240 -2.41 -16.63 31.36
N SER A 241 -1.98 -16.88 30.11
CA SER A 241 -1.45 -18.19 29.72
C SER A 241 -0.11 -18.52 30.39
N LYS A 242 0.66 -17.51 30.80
CA LYS A 242 1.88 -17.65 31.61
C LYS A 242 1.62 -17.70 33.12
N GLY A 243 0.36 -17.72 33.57
CA GLY A 243 -0.01 -17.71 35.00
C GLY A 243 0.20 -16.37 35.70
N ARG A 244 0.52 -15.30 34.97
CA ARG A 244 0.76 -13.95 35.49
C ARG A 244 -0.58 -13.19 35.60
N TYR A 245 -1.46 -13.67 36.48
CA TYR A 245 -2.87 -13.23 36.52
C TYR A 245 -3.07 -11.78 36.91
N GLU A 246 -2.22 -11.20 37.77
CA GLU A 246 -2.33 -9.80 38.16
C GLU A 246 -1.99 -8.86 36.99
N GLU A 247 -0.96 -9.18 36.21
CA GLU A 247 -0.65 -8.44 34.99
C GLU A 247 -1.73 -8.62 33.93
N ALA A 248 -2.25 -9.84 33.77
CA ALA A 248 -3.37 -10.09 32.87
C ALA A 248 -4.59 -9.24 33.24
N ARG A 249 -4.94 -9.16 34.54
CA ARG A 249 -6.03 -8.33 35.05
C ARG A 249 -5.83 -6.86 34.71
N TRP A 250 -4.63 -6.35 34.95
CA TRP A 250 -4.28 -4.96 34.62
C TRP A 250 -4.50 -4.65 33.13
N GLU A 251 -4.01 -5.53 32.26
CA GLU A 251 -4.13 -5.35 30.81
C GLU A 251 -5.59 -5.42 30.34
N PHE A 252 -6.39 -6.38 30.83
CA PHE A 252 -7.81 -6.44 30.48
C PHE A 252 -8.61 -5.23 30.99
N GLN A 253 -8.34 -4.77 32.21
CA GLN A 253 -8.98 -3.56 32.74
C GLN A 253 -8.59 -2.32 31.94
N THR A 254 -7.33 -2.23 31.49
CA THR A 254 -6.87 -1.17 30.60
C THR A 254 -7.60 -1.22 29.26
N ALA A 255 -7.75 -2.41 28.67
CA ALA A 255 -8.53 -2.60 27.43
C ALA A 255 -9.98 -2.10 27.58
N LEU A 256 -10.64 -2.41 28.70
CA LEU A 256 -12.02 -1.99 28.99
C LEU A 256 -12.14 -0.50 29.34
N THR A 257 -11.09 0.10 29.89
CA THR A 257 -11.03 1.56 30.10
C THR A 257 -10.97 2.30 28.76
N ILE A 258 -10.25 1.74 27.79
CA ILE A 258 -10.10 2.28 26.44
C ILE A 258 -11.39 2.08 25.63
N ASP A 259 -11.93 0.86 25.66
CA ASP A 259 -13.15 0.46 24.97
C ASP A 259 -14.01 -0.42 25.89
N PRO A 260 -15.01 0.17 26.57
CA PRO A 260 -15.94 -0.58 27.40
C PRO A 260 -16.75 -1.64 26.64
N GLY A 261 -16.81 -1.58 25.30
CA GLY A 261 -17.51 -2.54 24.45
C GLY A 261 -16.65 -3.74 24.00
N ASN A 262 -15.40 -3.86 24.45
CA ASN A 262 -14.53 -4.97 24.08
C ASN A 262 -14.97 -6.28 24.78
N GLU A 263 -15.82 -7.06 24.10
CA GLU A 263 -16.39 -8.31 24.62
C GLU A 263 -15.34 -9.37 24.99
N ASP A 264 -14.25 -9.45 24.22
CA ASP A 264 -13.15 -10.38 24.47
C ASP A 264 -12.47 -10.05 25.81
N ALA A 265 -12.21 -8.77 26.07
CA ALA A 265 -11.61 -8.32 27.33
C ALA A 265 -12.53 -8.59 28.53
N VAL A 266 -13.85 -8.37 28.39
CA VAL A 266 -14.83 -8.72 29.44
C VAL A 266 -14.79 -10.21 29.76
N LYS A 267 -14.85 -11.06 28.72
CA LYS A 267 -14.86 -12.52 28.87
C LYS A 267 -13.56 -13.03 29.49
N ASN A 268 -12.43 -12.50 29.04
CA ASN A 268 -11.11 -12.91 29.54
C ASN A 268 -10.88 -12.46 30.99
N LEU A 269 -11.28 -11.23 31.35
CA LEU A 269 -11.22 -10.73 32.72
C LEU A 269 -12.04 -11.62 33.67
N LYS A 270 -13.29 -11.93 33.30
CA LYS A 270 -14.14 -12.83 34.09
C LYS A 270 -13.49 -14.21 34.28
N ARG A 271 -12.92 -14.78 33.22
CA ARG A 271 -12.26 -16.09 33.27
C ARG A 271 -11.08 -16.11 34.25
N ILE A 272 -10.24 -15.08 34.26
CA ILE A 272 -9.10 -15.04 35.19
C ILE A 272 -9.56 -14.83 36.64
N GLU A 273 -10.62 -14.05 36.87
CA GLU A 273 -11.17 -13.83 38.22
C GLU A 273 -11.76 -15.11 38.82
N GLU A 274 -12.42 -15.93 38.00
CA GLU A 274 -12.90 -17.26 38.41
C GLU A 274 -11.75 -18.23 38.70
N THR A 275 -10.66 -18.12 37.95
CA THR A 275 -9.47 -18.98 38.12
C THR A 275 -8.71 -18.65 39.39
N VAL A 276 -8.52 -17.37 39.71
CA VAL A 276 -7.81 -16.91 40.93
C VAL A 276 -8.61 -17.19 42.21
N LYS A 277 -9.93 -17.33 42.12
CA LYS A 277 -10.79 -17.66 43.27
C LYS A 277 -10.82 -19.16 43.61
N ARG A 278 -10.32 -20.04 42.74
CA ARG A 278 -10.25 -21.49 42.96
C ARG A 278 -8.90 -21.88 43.53
#